data_AF-A0A9W4RP17-F1
#
_entry.id   AF-A0A9W4RP17-F1
#
_cell.length_a   1.000
_cell.length_b   1.000
_cell.length_c   1.000
_cell.angle_alpha   90.00
_cell.angle_beta   90.00
_cell.angle_gamma   90.00
#
_symmetry.space_group_name_H-M   'P 1'
#
loop_
_entity.id
_entity.type
_entity.pdbx_description
1 polymer ?
#
loop_
_entity_poly.entity_id
_entity_poly.type
_entity_poly.pdbx_seq_one_letter_code
_entity_poly.pdbx_strand_id
1 'polypeptide(L)'
;QACGVAFEPVSTAKSIGLFPRKHPHLGVFPNPGIDIASPNNFELTAMYTAAKENGFFDTPEWFEVIDAFNMRGARERFVQLTSAEMTDAGIPVQTIHLLPYIPTLVTKLGSKGVLLTTILGRDDPRLKDRNEERWLLTRAPVDHPTIGGVYMRLFPPAEKVAIEDIVSVNGVGDTFLGVMIAGLAKGGKVQNLIDVAQKAAVLTLKSHESVSPDLGRLDEALKAAARS
;
A
#
# COMPACT_ATOMS: atom_id res chain seq x y z
N GLN A 1 9.66 10.14 -3.15
CA GLN A 1 8.29 10.40 -2.65
C GLN A 1 8.43 10.88 -1.22
N ALA A 2 7.80 11.99 -0.83
CA ALA A 2 7.84 12.43 0.58
C ALA A 2 6.85 11.58 1.40
N CYS A 3 7.23 11.23 2.63
CA CYS A 3 6.38 10.51 3.58
C CYS A 3 6.57 11.17 4.95
N GLY A 4 5.55 11.89 5.42
CA GLY A 4 5.52 12.52 6.74
C GLY A 4 4.87 11.62 7.80
N VAL A 5 3.80 10.92 7.43
CA VAL A 5 3.02 10.06 8.33
C VAL A 5 2.80 8.68 7.71
N ALA A 6 3.34 7.66 8.38
CA ALA A 6 3.14 6.26 8.04
C ALA A 6 2.30 5.55 9.11
N PHE A 7 1.41 4.66 8.68
CA PHE A 7 0.52 3.91 9.57
C PHE A 7 0.68 2.40 9.39
N GLU A 8 1.17 1.72 10.41
CA GLU A 8 1.09 0.26 10.54
C GLU A 8 -0.14 -0.08 11.38
N PRO A 9 -1.12 -0.83 10.86
CA PRO A 9 -2.32 -1.13 11.63
C PRO A 9 -2.09 -2.09 12.80
N VAL A 10 -1.02 -2.91 12.76
CA VAL A 10 -0.56 -3.90 13.77
C VAL A 10 -1.55 -5.05 14.04
N SER A 11 -2.86 -4.79 14.06
CA SER A 11 -3.91 -5.79 14.16
C SER A 11 -5.24 -5.27 13.62
N THR A 12 -6.17 -6.18 13.32
CA THR A 12 -7.54 -5.87 12.88
C THR A 12 -8.29 -4.94 13.85
N ALA A 13 -8.13 -5.14 15.16
CA ALA A 13 -8.82 -4.32 16.16
C ALA A 13 -8.27 -2.89 16.26
N LYS A 14 -6.98 -2.71 15.96
CA LYS A 14 -6.32 -1.40 15.98
C LYS A 14 -6.48 -0.68 14.64
N SER A 15 -6.57 -1.41 13.53
CA SER A 15 -6.68 -0.86 12.18
C SER A 15 -7.91 0.04 12.00
N ILE A 16 -9.02 -0.31 12.64
CA ILE A 16 -10.27 0.46 12.58
C ILE A 16 -10.20 1.79 13.35
N GLY A 17 -9.20 1.98 14.22
CA GLY A 17 -9.04 3.21 15.01
C GLY A 17 -8.84 4.46 14.14
N LEU A 18 -8.42 4.26 12.88
CA LEU A 18 -8.33 5.31 11.90
C LEU A 18 -9.70 5.86 11.47
N PHE A 19 -10.76 5.06 11.53
CA PHE A 19 -12.09 5.42 11.07
C PHE A 19 -13.11 5.44 12.23
N PRO A 20 -12.96 6.35 13.22
CA PRO A 20 -13.84 6.39 14.39
C PRO A 20 -15.24 6.93 14.05
N ARG A 21 -16.26 6.52 14.83
CA ARG A 21 -17.64 7.01 14.70
C ARG A 21 -17.83 8.49 15.06
N LYS A 22 -17.02 9.03 15.96
CA LYS A 22 -17.20 10.36 16.56
C LYS A 22 -15.86 11.01 16.86
N HIS A 23 -15.14 11.56 15.88
CA HIS A 23 -13.88 12.30 16.03
C HIS A 23 -13.55 13.02 14.70
N PRO A 24 -12.60 13.99 14.64
CA PRO A 24 -12.47 14.87 13.48
C PRO A 24 -12.20 14.11 12.18
N HIS A 25 -12.76 14.63 11.09
CA HIS A 25 -12.62 14.11 9.75
C HIS A 25 -11.14 14.00 9.36
N LEU A 26 -10.71 12.80 8.96
CA LEU A 26 -9.43 12.63 8.27
C LEU A 26 -9.43 13.48 7.01
N GLY A 27 -8.32 14.18 6.77
CA GLY A 27 -8.10 14.85 5.50
C GLY A 27 -8.10 13.85 4.35
N VAL A 28 -8.58 14.29 3.19
CA VAL A 28 -8.50 13.54 1.93
C VAL A 28 -7.42 14.12 1.02
N PHE A 29 -6.96 13.32 0.05
CA PHE A 29 -6.06 13.79 -1.01
C PHE A 29 -6.60 15.07 -1.67
N PRO A 30 -5.77 16.11 -1.89
CA PRO A 30 -4.30 16.12 -1.81
C PRO A 30 -3.70 16.40 -0.43
N ASN A 31 -4.51 16.59 0.61
CA ASN A 31 -4.05 16.91 1.97
C ASN A 31 -4.46 15.81 2.97
N PRO A 32 -4.01 14.55 2.77
CA PRO A 32 -4.36 13.46 3.66
C PRO A 32 -3.71 13.65 5.04
N GLY A 33 -4.32 13.05 6.07
CA GLY A 33 -3.65 12.93 7.38
C GLY A 33 -2.58 11.84 7.44
N ILE A 34 -2.59 10.91 6.47
CA ILE A 34 -1.69 9.75 6.39
C ILE A 34 -1.20 9.61 4.95
N ASP A 35 0.12 9.48 4.77
CA ASP A 35 0.71 9.34 3.44
C ASP A 35 0.73 7.89 2.96
N ILE A 36 1.06 6.97 3.87
CA ILE A 36 1.24 5.56 3.59
C ILE A 36 0.68 4.68 4.71
N ALA A 37 0.05 3.56 4.33
CA ALA A 37 -0.23 2.49 5.27
C ALA A 37 0.12 1.12 4.69
N SER A 38 0.45 0.17 5.56
CA SER A 38 0.80 -1.20 5.18
C SER A 38 -0.09 -2.24 5.89
N PRO A 39 -1.40 -2.29 5.61
CA PRO A 39 -2.24 -3.33 6.16
C PRO A 39 -1.90 -4.72 5.58
N ASN A 40 -2.19 -5.78 6.32
CA ASN A 40 -2.45 -7.09 5.70
C ASN A 40 -3.90 -7.15 5.14
N ASN A 41 -4.26 -8.26 4.48
CA ASN A 41 -5.60 -8.42 3.89
C ASN A 41 -6.76 -8.37 4.91
N PHE A 42 -6.55 -8.86 6.14
CA PHE A 42 -7.56 -8.84 7.20
C PHE A 42 -7.74 -7.44 7.77
N GLU A 43 -6.64 -6.73 8.01
CA GLU A 43 -6.63 -5.33 8.45
C GLU A 43 -7.25 -4.41 7.41
N LEU A 44 -6.94 -4.62 6.13
CA LEU A 44 -7.52 -3.88 5.01
C LEU A 44 -9.05 -4.04 5.00
N THR A 45 -9.53 -5.27 5.14
CA THR A 45 -10.98 -5.57 5.18
C THR A 45 -11.63 -4.85 6.36
N ALA A 46 -11.02 -4.89 7.54
CA ALA A 46 -11.56 -4.21 8.72
C ALA A 46 -11.55 -2.68 8.58
N MET A 47 -10.47 -2.10 8.05
CA MET A 47 -10.38 -0.67 7.75
C MET A 47 -11.48 -0.24 6.78
N TYR A 48 -11.65 -0.99 5.68
CA TYR A 48 -12.69 -0.72 4.70
C TYR A 48 -14.10 -0.80 5.30
N THR A 49 -14.39 -1.85 6.07
CA THR A 49 -15.69 -2.01 6.74
C THR A 49 -15.95 -0.89 7.73
N ALA A 50 -14.98 -0.53 8.56
CA ALA A 50 -15.13 0.56 9.52
C ALA A 50 -15.34 1.93 8.84
N ALA A 51 -14.55 2.22 7.79
CA ALA A 51 -14.71 3.43 7.00
C ALA A 51 -16.11 3.52 6.36
N LYS A 52 -16.59 2.41 5.78
CA LYS A 52 -17.93 2.31 5.20
C LYS A 52 -19.02 2.51 6.26
N GLU A 53 -18.99 1.74 7.33
CA GLU A 53 -20.03 1.75 8.37
C GLU A 53 -20.11 3.08 9.12
N ASN A 54 -18.99 3.80 9.20
CA ASN A 54 -18.92 5.08 9.90
C ASN A 54 -19.04 6.29 8.95
N GLY A 55 -19.45 6.08 7.70
CA GLY A 55 -19.84 7.14 6.76
C GLY A 55 -18.69 7.88 6.08
N PHE A 56 -17.46 7.35 6.12
CA PHE A 56 -16.32 7.97 5.43
C PHE A 56 -16.49 7.92 3.90
N PHE A 57 -17.21 6.92 3.37
CA PHE A 57 -17.46 6.81 1.93
C PHE A 57 -18.70 7.59 1.45
N ASP A 58 -19.27 8.44 2.30
CA ASP A 58 -20.47 9.22 2.02
C ASP A 58 -20.21 10.74 2.04
N THR A 59 -18.94 11.16 2.12
CA THR A 59 -18.55 12.57 2.19
C THR A 59 -18.31 13.18 0.80
N PRO A 60 -18.71 14.45 0.54
CA PRO A 60 -18.45 15.10 -0.74
C PRO A 60 -16.97 15.07 -1.14
N GLU A 61 -16.07 15.32 -0.20
CA GLU A 61 -14.63 15.38 -0.44
C GLU A 61 -14.07 14.00 -0.84
N TRP A 62 -14.63 12.92 -0.30
CA TRP A 62 -14.30 11.56 -0.73
C TRP A 62 -14.79 11.28 -2.16
N PHE A 63 -16.02 11.66 -2.48
CA PHE A 63 -16.60 11.49 -3.82
C PHE A 63 -15.78 12.24 -4.88
N GLU A 64 -15.34 13.46 -4.61
CA GLU A 64 -14.48 14.24 -5.52
C GLU A 64 -13.22 13.47 -5.94
N VAL A 65 -12.55 12.81 -5.00
CA VAL A 65 -11.34 12.02 -5.27
C VAL A 65 -11.68 10.74 -6.03
N ILE A 66 -12.74 10.03 -5.63
CA ILE A 66 -13.13 8.75 -6.23
C ILE A 66 -13.61 8.91 -7.67
N ASP A 67 -14.37 9.96 -7.96
CA ASP A 67 -14.86 10.24 -9.30
C ASP A 67 -13.69 10.52 -10.26
N ALA A 68 -12.64 11.18 -9.78
CA ALA A 68 -11.42 11.42 -10.54
C ALA A 68 -10.67 10.12 -10.92
N PHE A 69 -10.90 9.02 -10.19
CA PHE A 69 -10.28 7.74 -10.53
C PHE A 69 -10.86 7.09 -11.78
N ASN A 70 -12.03 7.53 -12.28
CA ASN A 70 -12.64 7.05 -13.52
C ASN A 70 -12.71 5.50 -13.63
N MET A 71 -13.24 4.85 -12.60
CA MET A 71 -13.21 3.38 -12.41
C MET A 71 -14.20 2.58 -13.28
N ARG A 72 -14.80 3.20 -14.31
CA ARG A 72 -15.78 2.52 -15.17
C ARG A 72 -15.13 1.32 -15.89
N GLY A 73 -15.68 0.13 -15.68
CA GLY A 73 -15.16 -1.10 -16.29
C GLY A 73 -13.82 -1.61 -15.71
N ALA A 74 -13.36 -1.07 -14.57
CA ALA A 74 -12.04 -1.39 -14.01
C ALA A 74 -11.87 -2.86 -13.56
N ARG A 75 -12.94 -3.67 -13.51
CA ARG A 75 -12.87 -5.07 -13.05
C ARG A 75 -11.89 -5.91 -13.86
N GLU A 76 -11.93 -5.84 -15.19
CA GLU A 76 -10.97 -6.58 -16.03
C GLU A 76 -9.53 -6.14 -15.75
N ARG A 77 -9.34 -4.84 -15.52
CA ARG A 77 -8.04 -4.27 -15.19
C ARG A 77 -7.54 -4.73 -13.82
N PHE A 78 -8.42 -4.86 -12.82
CA PHE A 78 -8.06 -5.47 -11.53
C PHE A 78 -7.56 -6.90 -11.69
N VAL A 79 -8.25 -7.72 -12.48
CA VAL A 79 -7.82 -9.11 -12.75
C VAL A 79 -6.45 -9.14 -13.41
N GLN A 80 -6.20 -8.27 -14.39
CA GLN A 80 -4.91 -8.16 -15.08
C GLN A 80 -3.76 -7.71 -14.17
N LEU A 81 -4.02 -6.77 -13.27
CA LEU A 81 -3.01 -6.20 -12.37
C LEU A 81 -2.78 -7.03 -11.10
N THR A 82 -3.72 -7.91 -10.77
CA THR A 82 -3.71 -8.76 -9.58
C THR A 82 -3.95 -10.23 -9.96
N SER A 83 -5.13 -10.77 -9.66
CA SER A 83 -5.63 -12.06 -10.11
C SER A 83 -7.17 -12.08 -10.01
N ALA A 84 -7.80 -13.09 -10.62
CA ALA A 84 -9.24 -13.33 -10.47
C ALA A 84 -9.60 -13.53 -8.99
N GLU A 85 -8.85 -14.39 -8.30
CA GLU A 85 -9.03 -14.69 -6.88
C GLU A 85 -8.95 -13.42 -5.99
N MET A 86 -7.94 -12.57 -6.20
CA MET A 86 -7.81 -11.32 -5.42
C MET A 86 -8.93 -10.32 -5.74
N THR A 87 -9.35 -10.27 -7.01
CA THR A 87 -10.45 -9.41 -7.45
C THR A 87 -11.78 -9.85 -6.85
N ASP A 88 -12.03 -11.16 -6.80
CA ASP A 88 -13.24 -11.75 -6.21
C ASP A 88 -13.26 -11.59 -4.68
N ALA A 89 -12.10 -11.63 -4.03
CA ALA A 89 -11.96 -11.27 -2.62
C ALA A 89 -12.15 -9.75 -2.35
N GLY A 90 -12.28 -8.93 -3.40
CA GLY A 90 -12.52 -7.49 -3.30
C GLY A 90 -11.30 -6.66 -2.91
N ILE A 91 -10.10 -7.25 -2.85
CA ILE A 91 -8.89 -6.57 -2.37
C ILE A 91 -8.59 -5.28 -3.16
N PRO A 92 -8.57 -5.28 -4.51
CA PRO A 92 -8.35 -4.06 -5.28
C PRO A 92 -9.39 -2.98 -4.96
N VAL A 93 -10.67 -3.35 -4.92
CA VAL A 93 -11.78 -2.44 -4.64
C VAL A 93 -11.65 -1.79 -3.25
N GLN A 94 -11.31 -2.57 -2.23
CA GLN A 94 -11.09 -2.06 -0.87
C GLN A 94 -9.95 -1.04 -0.84
N THR A 95 -8.83 -1.31 -1.54
CA THR A 95 -7.72 -0.33 -1.62
C THR A 95 -8.15 0.97 -2.28
N ILE A 96 -8.94 0.92 -3.36
CA ILE A 96 -9.43 2.11 -4.06
C ILE A 96 -10.28 3.01 -3.17
N HIS A 97 -11.20 2.44 -2.38
CA HIS A 97 -12.08 3.23 -1.51
C HIS A 97 -11.31 3.92 -0.37
N LEU A 98 -10.19 3.35 0.05
CA LEU A 98 -9.36 3.89 1.12
C LEU A 98 -8.32 4.91 0.63
N LEU A 99 -7.98 4.91 -0.68
CA LEU A 99 -6.98 5.82 -1.26
C LEU A 99 -7.22 7.31 -0.96
N PRO A 100 -8.46 7.85 -0.96
CA PRO A 100 -8.68 9.25 -0.63
C PRO A 100 -8.10 9.65 0.72
N TYR A 101 -8.16 8.76 1.72
CA TYR A 101 -7.62 9.01 3.07
C TYR A 101 -6.16 8.59 3.23
N ILE A 102 -5.72 7.60 2.45
CA ILE A 102 -4.39 7.00 2.52
C ILE A 102 -3.85 6.85 1.08
N PRO A 103 -3.20 7.86 0.50
CA PRO A 103 -2.89 7.88 -0.92
C PRO A 103 -1.89 6.81 -1.37
N THR A 104 -1.23 6.11 -0.46
CA THR A 104 -0.37 4.95 -0.74
C THR A 104 -0.71 3.79 0.19
N LEU A 105 -1.21 2.70 -0.36
CA LEU A 105 -1.43 1.44 0.35
C LEU A 105 -0.44 0.39 -0.13
N VAL A 106 0.27 -0.21 0.83
CA VAL A 106 1.20 -1.32 0.60
C VAL A 106 0.63 -2.56 1.30
N THR A 107 -0.35 -3.19 0.64
CA THR A 107 -1.11 -4.29 1.23
C THR A 107 -0.29 -5.58 1.21
N LYS A 108 0.02 -6.13 2.38
CA LYS A 108 0.73 -7.40 2.54
C LYS A 108 -0.24 -8.57 2.34
N LEU A 109 0.09 -9.49 1.44
CA LEU A 109 -0.75 -10.61 1.04
C LEU A 109 -0.10 -11.97 1.35
N GLY A 110 0.80 -12.00 2.33
CA GLY A 110 1.51 -13.21 2.75
C GLY A 110 2.29 -13.84 1.60
N SER A 111 2.02 -15.12 1.33
CA SER A 111 2.67 -15.87 0.23
C SER A 111 2.35 -15.35 -1.17
N LYS A 112 1.39 -14.44 -1.32
CA LYS A 112 1.07 -13.79 -2.60
C LYS A 112 1.86 -12.50 -2.83
N GLY A 113 2.73 -12.11 -1.89
CA GLY A 113 3.57 -10.92 -1.98
C GLY A 113 2.87 -9.66 -1.49
N VAL A 114 3.01 -8.56 -2.22
CA VAL A 114 2.58 -7.22 -1.79
C VAL A 114 1.87 -6.49 -2.93
N LEU A 115 0.68 -5.96 -2.66
CA LEU A 115 -0.05 -5.09 -3.59
C LEU A 115 0.20 -3.63 -3.24
N LEU A 116 0.87 -2.91 -4.14
CA LEU A 116 0.96 -1.45 -4.09
C LEU A 116 -0.24 -0.85 -4.83
N THR A 117 -1.01 -0.01 -4.15
CA THR A 117 -2.03 0.84 -4.76
C THR A 117 -1.76 2.29 -4.35
N THR A 118 -1.68 3.22 -5.29
CA THR A 118 -1.37 4.62 -4.97
C THR A 118 -2.00 5.63 -5.93
N ILE A 119 -2.39 6.79 -5.40
CA ILE A 119 -2.77 7.96 -6.19
C ILE A 119 -1.50 8.56 -6.81
N LEU A 120 -1.52 8.75 -8.13
CA LEU A 120 -0.52 9.55 -8.82
C LEU A 120 -1.00 10.99 -8.89
N GLY A 121 -0.18 11.92 -8.39
CA GLY A 121 -0.41 13.35 -8.60
C GLY A 121 -0.34 13.70 -10.09
N ARG A 122 -0.96 14.82 -10.47
CA ARG A 122 -1.06 15.29 -11.87
C ARG A 122 0.27 15.24 -12.64
N ASP A 123 1.36 15.60 -11.96
CA ASP A 123 2.70 15.69 -12.55
C ASP A 123 3.61 14.49 -12.22
N ASP A 124 3.06 13.39 -11.70
CA ASP A 124 3.86 12.21 -11.38
C ASP A 124 4.54 11.65 -12.65
N PRO A 125 5.87 11.47 -12.65
CA PRO A 125 6.61 11.04 -13.84
C PRO A 125 6.17 9.67 -14.38
N ARG A 126 5.61 8.79 -13.52
CA ARG A 126 5.10 7.47 -13.93
C ARG A 126 3.95 7.58 -14.94
N LEU A 127 3.22 8.70 -14.96
CA LEU A 127 2.16 8.94 -15.94
C LEU A 127 2.68 9.04 -17.38
N LYS A 128 3.96 9.33 -17.57
CA LYS A 128 4.62 9.48 -18.88
C LYS A 128 5.65 8.39 -19.17
N ASP A 129 5.93 7.52 -18.19
CA ASP A 129 6.90 6.44 -18.34
C ASP A 129 6.23 5.20 -18.96
N ARG A 130 6.70 4.83 -20.16
CA ARG A 130 6.21 3.65 -20.90
C ARG A 130 6.47 2.33 -20.16
N ASN A 131 7.51 2.28 -19.32
CA ASN A 131 7.78 1.09 -18.53
C ASN A 131 6.74 0.91 -17.41
N GLU A 132 6.19 2.02 -16.92
CA GLU A 132 5.23 2.05 -15.82
C GLU A 132 3.78 1.94 -16.28
N GLU A 133 3.51 2.22 -17.56
CA GLU A 133 2.16 2.23 -18.15
C GLU A 133 1.35 0.97 -17.87
N ARG A 134 2.01 -0.19 -17.87
CA ARG A 134 1.34 -1.48 -17.63
C ARG A 134 0.70 -1.57 -16.24
N TRP A 135 1.16 -0.80 -15.26
CA TRP A 135 0.66 -0.76 -13.88
C TRP A 135 -0.22 0.46 -13.60
N LEU A 136 -0.46 1.33 -14.60
CA LEU A 136 -1.51 2.33 -14.51
C LEU A 136 -2.86 1.62 -14.56
N LEU A 137 -3.61 1.74 -13.47
CA LEU A 137 -4.96 1.21 -13.35
C LEU A 137 -5.93 2.12 -14.11
N THR A 138 -5.88 3.42 -13.83
CA THR A 138 -6.68 4.44 -14.52
C THR A 138 -5.90 5.74 -14.65
N ARG A 139 -6.36 6.59 -15.56
CA ARG A 139 -5.95 7.99 -15.67
C ARG A 139 -7.13 8.88 -15.31
N ALA A 140 -6.85 9.95 -14.58
CA ALA A 140 -7.82 10.98 -14.30
C ALA A 140 -8.11 11.82 -15.56
N PRO A 141 -9.19 12.63 -15.58
CA PRO A 141 -9.40 13.64 -16.62
C PRO A 141 -8.16 14.53 -16.81
N VAL A 142 -7.89 14.94 -18.05
CA VAL A 142 -6.66 15.64 -18.44
C VAL A 142 -6.45 16.96 -17.69
N ASP A 143 -7.55 17.61 -17.32
CA ASP A 143 -7.64 18.90 -16.65
C ASP A 143 -7.86 18.79 -15.14
N HIS A 144 -7.86 17.58 -14.57
CA HIS A 144 -8.05 17.41 -13.13
C HIS A 144 -6.90 18.11 -12.36
N PRO A 145 -7.21 18.92 -11.33
CA PRO A 145 -6.23 19.86 -10.77
C PRO A 145 -5.08 19.19 -10.02
N THR A 146 -5.33 18.05 -9.37
CA THR A 146 -4.38 17.44 -8.41
C THR A 146 -4.04 15.98 -8.71
N ILE A 147 -5.02 15.17 -9.12
CA ILE A 147 -4.88 13.75 -9.47
C ILE A 147 -4.56 13.58 -10.96
N GLY A 148 -3.58 12.73 -11.28
CA GLY A 148 -3.28 12.31 -12.65
C GLY A 148 -3.69 10.86 -12.96
N GLY A 149 -3.83 10.01 -11.94
CA GLY A 149 -4.35 8.65 -12.12
C GLY A 149 -4.15 7.77 -10.90
N VAL A 150 -4.44 6.47 -11.06
CA VAL A 150 -4.20 5.44 -10.04
C VAL A 150 -3.20 4.43 -10.56
N TYR A 151 -2.20 4.13 -9.74
CA TYR A 151 -1.20 3.09 -10.00
C TYR A 151 -1.48 1.88 -9.12
N MET A 152 -1.42 0.69 -9.71
CA MET A 152 -1.61 -0.56 -8.99
C MET A 152 -0.65 -1.63 -9.52
N ARG A 153 0.15 -2.21 -8.62
CA ARG A 153 1.15 -3.22 -8.96
C ARG A 153 1.24 -4.28 -7.89
N LEU A 154 1.00 -5.52 -8.30
CA LEU A 154 1.31 -6.69 -7.49
C LEU A 154 2.79 -7.04 -7.63
N PHE A 155 3.49 -7.08 -6.50
CA PHE A 155 4.84 -7.59 -6.38
C PHE A 155 4.78 -9.03 -5.88
N PRO A 156 5.38 -10.00 -6.61
CA PRO A 156 5.46 -11.36 -6.11
C PRO A 156 6.30 -11.42 -4.82
N PRO A 157 6.16 -12.49 -4.02
CA PRO A 157 7.02 -12.71 -2.86
C PRO A 157 8.48 -12.73 -3.30
N ALA A 158 9.33 -11.95 -2.61
CA ALA A 158 10.76 -11.90 -2.91
C ALA A 158 11.45 -13.26 -2.70
N GLU A 159 10.90 -14.09 -1.80
CA GLU A 159 11.35 -15.44 -1.52
C GLU A 159 10.15 -16.33 -1.16
N LYS A 160 10.14 -17.58 -1.63
CA LYS A 160 9.20 -18.59 -1.14
C LYS A 160 9.77 -19.20 0.13
N VAL A 161 9.06 -19.04 1.24
CA VAL A 161 9.45 -19.59 2.53
C VAL A 161 8.64 -20.86 2.78
N ALA A 162 9.34 -21.97 3.05
CA ALA A 162 8.69 -23.22 3.42
C ALA A 162 8.09 -23.10 4.84
N ILE A 163 7.01 -23.83 5.14
CA ILE A 163 6.28 -23.69 6.41
C ILE A 163 7.20 -24.06 7.59
N GLU A 164 8.05 -25.05 7.39
CA GLU A 164 9.07 -25.51 8.33
C GLU A 164 10.15 -24.47 8.65
N ASP A 165 10.37 -23.49 7.77
CA ASP A 165 11.32 -22.40 8.00
C ASP A 165 10.69 -21.21 8.74
N ILE A 166 9.36 -21.23 8.93
CA ILE A 166 8.65 -20.17 9.65
C ILE A 166 8.82 -20.38 11.15
N VAL A 167 9.64 -19.52 11.76
CA VAL A 167 9.92 -19.56 13.20
C VAL A 167 8.91 -18.72 13.97
N SER A 168 8.63 -17.50 13.48
CA SER A 168 7.73 -16.55 14.13
C SER A 168 7.12 -15.59 13.11
N VAL A 169 5.87 -15.18 13.33
CA VAL A 169 5.22 -14.12 12.52
C VAL A 169 5.23 -12.76 13.23
N ASN A 170 5.72 -12.70 14.46
CA ASN A 170 5.77 -11.47 15.24
C ASN A 170 6.77 -10.48 14.65
N GLY A 171 6.36 -9.22 14.51
CA GLY A 171 7.21 -8.14 14.01
C GLY A 171 7.61 -8.23 12.53
N VAL A 172 7.06 -9.19 11.77
CA VAL A 172 7.26 -9.30 10.32
C VAL A 172 6.70 -8.07 9.59
N GLY A 173 5.49 -7.64 9.98
CA GLY A 173 4.86 -6.41 9.47
C GLY A 173 5.66 -5.15 9.83
N ASP A 174 6.10 -5.05 11.09
CA ASP A 174 6.90 -3.93 11.58
C ASP A 174 8.27 -3.86 10.90
N THR A 175 8.90 -5.02 10.66
CA THR A 175 10.17 -5.11 9.91
C THR A 175 9.97 -4.63 8.47
N PHE A 176 8.92 -5.09 7.80
CA PHE A 176 8.60 -4.69 6.44
C PHE A 176 8.45 -3.16 6.34
N LEU A 177 7.59 -2.58 7.19
CA LEU A 177 7.37 -1.14 7.17
C LEU A 177 8.62 -0.37 7.62
N GLY A 178 9.33 -0.84 8.65
CA GLY A 178 10.57 -0.20 9.13
C GLY A 178 11.62 -0.05 8.04
N VAL A 179 11.84 -1.10 7.24
CA VAL A 179 12.77 -1.05 6.09
C VAL A 179 12.25 -0.14 4.98
N MET A 180 10.93 -0.15 4.70
CA MET A 180 10.30 0.78 3.77
C MET A 180 10.56 2.24 4.19
N ILE A 181 10.29 2.60 5.44
CA ILE A 181 10.50 3.95 5.96
C ILE A 181 11.97 4.33 5.95
N ALA A 182 12.88 3.42 6.32
CA ALA A 182 14.31 3.66 6.26
C ALA A 182 14.80 3.97 4.83
N GLY A 183 14.23 3.29 3.82
CA GLY A 183 14.52 3.55 2.41
C GLY A 183 13.91 4.87 1.91
N LEU A 184 12.68 5.19 2.31
CA LEU A 184 12.02 6.45 1.96
C LEU A 184 12.76 7.65 2.56
N ALA A 185 13.24 7.54 3.80
CA ALA A 185 14.07 8.56 4.45
C ALA A 185 15.40 8.82 3.71
N LYS A 186 15.85 7.87 2.87
CA LYS A 186 17.02 8.01 1.99
C LYS A 186 16.68 8.51 0.59
N GLY A 187 15.44 8.94 0.34
CA GLY A 187 14.97 9.45 -0.95
C GLY A 187 14.43 8.38 -1.92
N GLY A 188 14.29 7.13 -1.45
CA GLY A 188 13.77 6.05 -2.26
C GLY A 188 12.31 6.24 -2.69
N LYS A 189 11.85 5.35 -3.58
CA LYS A 189 10.47 5.25 -4.03
C LYS A 189 9.85 3.96 -3.51
N VAL A 190 8.57 3.99 -3.13
CA VAL A 190 7.88 2.84 -2.53
C VAL A 190 8.05 1.57 -3.38
N GLN A 191 7.80 1.67 -4.69
CA GLN A 191 7.89 0.52 -5.60
C GLN A 191 9.28 -0.12 -5.66
N ASN A 192 10.35 0.67 -5.45
CA ASN A 192 11.73 0.19 -5.50
C ASN A 192 12.14 -0.48 -4.18
N LEU A 193 11.47 -0.11 -3.08
CA LEU A 193 11.79 -0.59 -1.73
C LEU A 193 11.02 -1.86 -1.34
N ILE A 194 9.95 -2.21 -2.06
CA ILE A 194 9.11 -3.38 -1.74
C ILE A 194 9.94 -4.67 -1.70
N ASP A 195 10.85 -4.90 -2.64
CA ASP A 195 11.63 -6.14 -2.70
C ASP A 195 12.55 -6.31 -1.48
N VAL A 196 13.31 -5.27 -1.12
CA VAL A 196 14.19 -5.31 0.06
C VAL A 196 13.40 -5.38 1.37
N ALA A 197 12.24 -4.72 1.45
CA ALA A 197 11.34 -4.83 2.58
C ALA A 197 10.75 -6.24 2.73
N GLN A 198 10.39 -6.90 1.63
CA GLN A 198 9.96 -8.30 1.64
C GLN A 198 11.08 -9.24 2.12
N LYS A 199 12.32 -9.05 1.64
CA LYS A 199 13.48 -9.84 2.09
C LYS A 199 13.75 -9.65 3.59
N ALA A 200 13.63 -8.43 4.08
CA ALA A 200 13.76 -8.13 5.51
C ALA A 200 12.69 -8.85 6.34
N ALA A 201 11.43 -8.80 5.88
CA ALA A 201 10.33 -9.52 6.49
C ALA A 201 10.58 -11.03 6.53
N VAL A 202 11.16 -11.62 5.47
CA VAL A 202 11.55 -13.03 5.44
C VAL A 202 12.64 -13.34 6.47
N LEU A 203 13.66 -12.49 6.63
CA LEU A 203 14.68 -12.67 7.67
C LEU A 203 14.08 -12.66 9.08
N THR A 204 13.07 -11.82 9.34
CA THR A 204 12.36 -11.81 10.63
C THR A 204 11.46 -13.03 10.78
N LEU A 205 10.82 -13.47 9.70
CA LEU A 205 9.94 -14.64 9.70
C LEU A 205 10.69 -15.95 10.09
N LYS A 206 11.98 -16.01 9.76
CA LYS A 206 12.92 -17.11 10.10
C LYS A 206 13.64 -16.91 11.44
N SER A 207 13.27 -15.91 12.23
CA SER A 207 13.91 -15.57 13.51
C SER A 207 12.98 -15.80 14.69
N HIS A 208 13.55 -16.04 15.86
CA HIS A 208 12.82 -16.00 17.13
C HIS A 208 12.58 -14.57 17.63
N GLU A 209 13.36 -13.61 17.13
CA GLU A 209 13.27 -12.20 17.53
C GLU A 209 12.18 -11.47 16.74
N SER A 210 11.55 -10.46 17.35
CA SER A 210 10.56 -9.61 16.67
C SER A 210 11.14 -8.79 15.51
N VAL A 211 12.47 -8.64 15.47
CA VAL A 211 13.22 -8.05 14.38
C VAL A 211 14.49 -8.87 14.19
N SER A 212 14.73 -9.38 12.98
CA SER A 212 15.89 -10.24 12.74
C SER A 212 17.21 -9.53 13.08
N PRO A 213 18.12 -10.17 13.84
CA PRO A 213 19.47 -9.62 14.05
C PRO A 213 20.28 -9.54 12.73
N ASP A 214 19.86 -10.29 11.72
CA ASP A 214 20.49 -10.39 10.41
C ASP A 214 20.08 -9.28 9.43
N LEU A 215 19.21 -8.34 9.81
CA LEU A 215 18.77 -7.25 8.91
C LEU A 215 19.92 -6.43 8.34
N GLY A 216 21.03 -6.29 9.08
CA GLY A 216 22.23 -5.59 8.62
C GLY A 216 22.80 -6.15 7.31
N ARG A 217 22.51 -7.42 6.96
CA ARG A 217 22.92 -8.04 5.69
C ARG A 217 22.27 -7.40 4.46
N LEU A 218 21.17 -6.65 4.64
CA LEU A 218 20.44 -5.99 3.56
C LEU A 218 20.82 -4.51 3.35
N ASP A 219 21.81 -3.98 4.07
CA ASP A 219 22.17 -2.55 4.01
C ASP A 219 22.53 -2.10 2.59
N GLU A 220 23.38 -2.85 1.89
CA GLU A 220 23.74 -2.52 0.49
C GLU A 220 22.56 -2.65 -0.46
N ALA A 221 21.68 -3.63 -0.27
CA ALA A 221 20.47 -3.78 -1.07
C ALA A 221 19.51 -2.60 -0.84
N LEU A 222 19.36 -2.15 0.41
CA LEU A 222 18.55 -0.99 0.76
C LEU A 222 19.11 0.30 0.15
N LYS A 223 20.42 0.52 0.23
CA LYS A 223 21.08 1.68 -0.41
C LYS A 223 20.92 1.66 -1.92
N ALA A 224 21.05 0.49 -2.56
CA ALA A 224 20.84 0.35 -3.99
C ALA A 224 19.38 0.68 -4.37
N ALA A 225 18.41 0.11 -3.66
CA ALA A 225 16.99 0.36 -3.90
C ALA A 225 16.59 1.83 -3.67
N ALA A 226 17.14 2.48 -2.65
CA ALA A 226 16.87 3.90 -2.37
C ALA A 226 17.41 4.86 -3.45
N ARG A 227 18.41 4.45 -4.24
CA ARG A 227 18.99 5.26 -5.33
C ARG A 227 18.34 5.03 -6.69
N SER A 228 17.57 3.95 -6.85
CA SER A 228 16.87 3.60 -8.09
C SER A 228 15.58 4.39 -8.32
#